data_AF-A0A0G1RDW2-F1
#
_entry.id   AF-A0A0G1RDW2-F1
#
_cell.length_a   1.000
_cell.length_b   1.000
_cell.length_c   1.000
_cell.angle_alpha   90.00
_cell.angle_beta   90.00
_cell.angle_gamma   90.00
#
_symmetry.space_group_name_H-M   'P 1'
#
loop_
_entity.id
_entity.type
_entity.pdbx_description
1 polymer ?
#
loop_
_entity_poly.entity_id
_entity_poly.type
_entity_poly.pdbx_seq_one_letter_code
_entity_poly.pdbx_strand_id
1 'polypeptide(L)'
;MTVEDRGREIGRKAEKGTDAVGELVAPPSLEIKPGYLKVGEKLAKTLFVSNYPRFLNTGWLSPIINLPETTDISIYVHPTDTGTVLRNLRKKVAQIESQIMDNTQKGLVRDPSLETALADAEALRDSLLQSQEKFFDTSIYVTIYADTEKDLSRLEADITNTLDTKLITVRPAQFEHLKGFESTLPLCKDSLGIHTALNSSPICLFELELRRGCYTRSESP
;
A
#
# COMPACT_ATOMS: atom_id res chain seq x y z
N MET A 1 39.25 43.12 6.51
CA MET A 1 38.56 42.10 5.69
C MET A 1 38.92 40.76 6.31
N THR A 2 38.03 40.23 7.16
CA THR A 2 38.35 39.15 8.12
C THR A 2 38.03 37.80 7.52
N VAL A 3 38.83 36.79 7.88
CA VAL A 3 38.83 35.43 7.32
C VAL A 3 37.51 34.67 7.55
N GLU A 4 36.63 35.18 8.42
CA GLU A 4 35.32 34.59 8.76
C GLU A 4 34.24 34.76 7.67
N ASP A 5 34.32 35.77 6.80
CA ASP A 5 33.31 35.99 5.76
C ASP A 5 33.44 35.04 4.56
N ARG A 6 34.63 34.44 4.35
CA ARG A 6 34.82 33.43 3.28
C ARG A 6 34.23 32.06 3.63
N GLY A 7 34.13 31.73 4.92
CA GLY A 7 33.56 30.44 5.36
C GLY A 7 32.05 30.33 5.13
N ARG A 8 31.34 31.47 5.05
CA ARG A 8 29.88 31.50 4.88
C ARG A 8 29.44 31.40 3.42
N GLU A 9 30.29 31.77 2.46
CA GLU A 9 29.98 31.66 1.03
C GLU A 9 30.17 30.23 0.48
N ILE A 10 31.09 29.44 1.06
CA ILE A 10 31.32 28.05 0.64
C ILE A 10 30.23 27.08 1.10
N GLY A 11 29.57 27.34 2.24
CA GLY A 11 28.43 26.54 2.71
C GLY A 11 27.18 26.74 1.86
N ARG A 12 26.94 27.95 1.34
CA ARG A 12 25.73 28.28 0.56
C ARG A 12 25.79 27.79 -0.90
N LYS A 13 26.98 27.46 -1.42
CA LYS A 13 27.14 26.88 -2.76
C LYS A 13 27.02 25.35 -2.79
N ALA A 14 27.13 24.67 -1.64
CA ALA A 14 27.02 23.22 -1.58
C ALA A 14 25.56 22.71 -1.57
N GLU A 15 24.61 23.47 -1.03
CA GLU A 15 23.18 23.08 -1.05
C GLU A 15 22.54 23.22 -2.44
N LYS A 16 23.01 24.13 -3.29
CA LYS A 16 22.46 24.36 -4.63
C LYS A 16 22.78 23.28 -5.67
N GLY A 17 23.57 22.26 -5.31
CA GLY A 17 23.98 21.20 -6.23
C GLY A 17 22.95 20.09 -6.43
N THR A 18 21.98 19.95 -5.52
CA THR A 18 20.96 18.88 -5.54
C THR A 18 19.60 19.35 -6.05
N ASP A 19 19.34 20.67 -6.02
CA ASP A 19 18.05 21.24 -6.40
C ASP A 19 17.86 21.35 -7.93
N ALA A 20 18.95 21.34 -8.71
CA ALA A 20 18.88 21.48 -10.16
C ALA A 20 18.21 20.29 -10.87
N VAL A 21 18.25 19.09 -10.27
CA VAL A 21 17.56 17.91 -10.80
C VAL A 21 16.09 17.89 -10.34
N GLY A 22 15.81 18.40 -9.14
CA GLY A 22 14.44 18.59 -8.64
C GLY A 22 13.65 19.61 -9.45
N GLU A 23 14.26 20.76 -9.81
CA GLU A 23 13.61 21.80 -10.63
C GLU A 23 13.39 21.38 -12.10
N LEU A 24 14.19 20.44 -12.64
CA LEU A 24 14.03 19.95 -14.01
C LEU A 24 12.89 18.93 -14.15
N VAL A 25 12.57 18.21 -13.06
CA VAL A 25 11.55 17.14 -13.02
C VAL A 25 10.28 17.60 -12.29
N ALA A 26 10.33 18.73 -11.58
CA ALA A 26 9.16 19.28 -10.90
C ALA A 26 8.11 19.74 -11.93
N PRO A 27 6.85 19.29 -11.80
CA PRO A 27 5.78 19.76 -12.67
C PRO A 27 5.61 21.27 -12.56
N PRO A 28 5.24 21.96 -13.66
CA PRO A 28 5.23 23.42 -13.73
C PRO A 28 4.28 24.10 -12.73
N SER A 29 3.29 23.36 -12.23
CA SER A 29 2.44 23.77 -11.11
C SER A 29 1.83 22.54 -10.43
N LEU A 30 1.71 22.62 -9.11
CA LEU A 30 1.09 21.58 -8.29
C LEU A 30 0.03 22.22 -7.40
N GLU A 31 -1.23 21.88 -7.61
CA GLU A 31 -2.34 22.36 -6.77
C GLU A 31 -3.01 21.17 -6.08
N ILE A 32 -3.00 21.19 -4.75
CA ILE A 32 -3.54 20.11 -3.92
C ILE A 32 -4.97 20.46 -3.56
N LYS A 33 -5.93 19.63 -3.96
CA LYS A 33 -7.32 19.71 -3.50
C LYS A 33 -7.72 18.45 -2.74
N PRO A 34 -8.75 18.53 -1.87
CA PRO A 34 -9.23 17.38 -1.11
C PRO A 34 -9.60 16.15 -1.95
N GLY A 35 -10.11 16.35 -3.17
CA GLY A 35 -10.60 15.28 -4.04
C GLY A 35 -9.72 14.93 -5.25
N TYR A 36 -8.73 15.77 -5.57
CA TYR A 36 -7.81 15.55 -6.69
C TYR A 36 -6.54 16.40 -6.54
N LEU A 37 -5.49 15.99 -7.22
CA LEU A 37 -4.22 16.70 -7.35
C LEU A 37 -4.12 17.26 -8.76
N LYS A 38 -3.96 18.57 -8.94
CA LYS A 38 -3.70 19.13 -10.28
C LYS A 38 -2.19 19.20 -10.50
N VAL A 39 -1.72 18.53 -11.54
CA VAL A 39 -0.31 18.46 -11.95
C VAL A 39 -0.21 19.11 -13.33
N GLY A 40 0.24 20.37 -13.37
CA GLY A 40 0.24 21.18 -14.59
C GLY A 40 -1.18 21.41 -15.11
N GLU A 41 -1.49 20.83 -16.27
CA GLU A 41 -2.80 20.94 -16.93
C GLU A 41 -3.74 19.76 -16.62
N LYS A 42 -3.22 18.65 -16.07
CA LYS A 42 -4.00 17.44 -15.80
C LYS A 42 -4.43 17.34 -14.35
N LEU A 43 -5.59 16.71 -14.14
CA LEU A 43 -6.10 16.33 -12.83
C LEU A 43 -5.72 14.87 -12.58
N ALA A 44 -5.06 14.62 -11.46
CA ALA A 44 -4.61 13.32 -10.99
C ALA A 44 -5.40 12.91 -9.75
N LYS A 45 -5.71 11.62 -9.62
CA LYS A 45 -6.32 11.06 -8.42
C LYS A 45 -5.72 9.70 -8.12
N THR A 46 -5.24 9.53 -6.91
CA THR A 46 -4.71 8.24 -6.45
C THR A 46 -5.78 7.44 -5.71
N LEU A 47 -5.95 6.21 -6.16
CA LEU A 47 -6.76 5.16 -5.58
C LEU A 47 -5.84 4.12 -4.95
N PHE A 48 -6.27 3.52 -3.84
CA PHE A 48 -5.57 2.41 -3.21
C PHE A 48 -6.53 1.25 -2.96
N VAL A 49 -6.00 0.03 -2.99
CA VAL A 49 -6.78 -1.17 -2.66
C VAL A 49 -6.81 -1.33 -1.15
N SER A 50 -8.00 -1.31 -0.55
CA SER A 50 -8.16 -1.45 0.90
C SER A 50 -8.38 -2.90 1.33
N ASN A 51 -9.06 -3.70 0.51
CA ASN A 51 -9.44 -5.06 0.87
C ASN A 51 -9.39 -6.01 -0.33
N TYR A 52 -9.02 -7.26 -0.07
CA TYR A 52 -8.92 -8.31 -1.07
C TYR A 52 -9.77 -9.52 -0.67
N PRO A 53 -10.27 -10.30 -1.65
CA PRO A 53 -10.93 -11.56 -1.37
C PRO A 53 -9.93 -12.61 -0.85
N ARG A 54 -10.45 -13.63 -0.14
CA ARG A 54 -9.65 -14.76 0.37
C ARG A 54 -8.92 -15.54 -0.74
N PHE A 55 -9.48 -15.53 -1.95
CA PHE A 55 -8.87 -16.11 -3.14
C PHE A 55 -8.87 -15.07 -4.26
N LEU A 56 -7.68 -14.71 -4.74
CA LEU A 56 -7.50 -13.81 -5.87
C LEU A 56 -7.34 -14.62 -7.15
N ASN A 57 -8.21 -14.35 -8.14
CA ASN A 57 -8.12 -14.99 -9.45
C ASN A 57 -6.97 -14.40 -10.28
N THR A 58 -6.40 -15.24 -11.15
CA THR A 58 -5.42 -14.82 -12.16
C THR A 58 -5.97 -13.72 -13.07
N GLY A 59 -5.16 -12.72 -13.42
CA GLY A 59 -5.59 -11.58 -14.26
C GLY A 59 -6.56 -10.60 -13.62
N TRP A 60 -6.67 -10.52 -12.28
CA TRP A 60 -7.59 -9.59 -11.63
C TRP A 60 -7.28 -8.11 -11.93
N LEU A 61 -6.01 -7.77 -12.15
CA LEU A 61 -5.52 -6.41 -12.47
C LEU A 61 -5.61 -6.08 -13.97
N SER A 62 -5.83 -7.09 -14.82
CA SER A 62 -5.90 -6.96 -16.28
C SER A 62 -6.86 -5.87 -16.77
N PRO A 63 -8.08 -5.71 -16.20
CA PRO A 63 -8.99 -4.65 -16.64
C PRO A 63 -8.46 -3.23 -16.42
N ILE A 64 -7.61 -3.02 -15.42
CA ILE A 64 -7.03 -1.71 -15.09
C ILE A 64 -5.84 -1.42 -15.99
N ILE A 65 -5.00 -2.42 -16.23
CA ILE A 65 -3.85 -2.29 -17.13
C ILE A 65 -4.32 -2.01 -18.57
N ASN A 66 -5.45 -2.57 -18.97
CA ASN A 66 -6.02 -2.41 -20.31
C ASN A 66 -6.89 -1.14 -20.47
N LEU A 67 -6.91 -0.24 -19.48
CA LEU A 67 -7.60 1.04 -19.64
C LEU A 67 -6.92 1.86 -20.75
N PRO A 68 -7.69 2.52 -21.63
CA PRO A 68 -7.13 3.36 -22.69
C PRO A 68 -6.53 4.67 -22.14
N GLU A 69 -6.92 5.07 -20.93
CA GLU A 69 -6.49 6.31 -20.29
C GLU A 69 -5.14 6.19 -19.61
N THR A 70 -4.40 7.31 -19.54
CA THR A 70 -3.13 7.36 -18.81
C THR A 70 -3.34 7.04 -17.34
N THR A 71 -2.76 5.92 -16.90
CA THR A 71 -2.87 5.39 -15.54
C THR A 71 -1.51 4.87 -15.10
N ASP A 72 -1.06 5.27 -13.91
CA ASP A 72 0.15 4.75 -13.29
C ASP A 72 -0.22 3.76 -12.18
N ILE A 73 0.44 2.61 -12.16
CA ILE A 73 0.22 1.56 -11.17
C ILE A 73 1.52 1.28 -10.45
N SER A 74 1.52 1.38 -9.13
CA SER A 74 2.63 0.99 -8.28
C SER A 74 2.21 -0.08 -7.30
N ILE A 75 3.06 -1.10 -7.17
CA ILE A 75 2.84 -2.25 -6.29
C ILE A 75 4.06 -2.36 -5.37
N TYR A 76 3.80 -2.29 -4.08
CA TYR A 76 4.79 -2.51 -3.03
C TYR A 76 4.50 -3.86 -2.38
N VAL A 77 5.52 -4.71 -2.29
CA VAL A 77 5.41 -6.01 -1.62
C VAL A 77 6.51 -6.07 -0.58
N HIS A 78 6.10 -6.12 0.68
CA HIS A 78 7.00 -6.26 1.81
C HIS A 78 6.79 -7.63 2.45
N PRO A 79 7.82 -8.49 2.51
CA PRO A 79 7.68 -9.77 3.17
C PRO A 79 7.47 -9.55 4.66
N THR A 80 6.35 -10.07 5.18
CA THR A 80 6.08 -10.03 6.62
C THR A 80 6.74 -11.24 7.26
N ASP A 81 7.57 -11.02 8.27
CA ASP A 81 8.11 -12.13 9.05
C ASP A 81 7.01 -12.76 9.90
N THR A 82 6.48 -13.89 9.44
CA THR A 82 5.52 -14.73 10.17
C THR A 82 6.06 -15.08 11.57
N GLY A 83 7.39 -15.17 11.75
CA GLY A 83 8.03 -15.38 13.05
C GLY A 83 7.72 -14.28 14.06
N THR A 84 7.73 -13.01 13.64
CA THR A 84 7.42 -11.87 14.50
C THR A 84 5.94 -11.86 14.90
N VAL A 85 5.03 -12.17 13.98
CA VAL A 85 3.59 -12.29 14.27
C VAL A 85 3.33 -13.43 15.26
N LEU A 86 3.90 -14.61 15.02
CA LEU A 86 3.80 -15.77 15.93
C LEU A 86 4.39 -15.46 17.31
N ARG A 87 5.51 -14.73 17.37
CA ARG A 87 6.12 -14.31 18.65
C ARG A 87 5.23 -13.35 19.42
N ASN A 88 4.59 -12.40 18.74
CA ASN A 88 3.63 -11.48 19.36
C ASN A 88 2.36 -12.20 19.82
N LEU A 89 1.87 -13.17 19.04
CA LEU A 89 0.73 -14.00 19.40
C LEU A 89 1.03 -14.86 20.64
N ARG A 90 2.21 -15.51 20.69
CA ARG A 90 2.68 -16.27 21.86
C ARG A 90 2.73 -15.40 23.13
N LYS A 91 3.21 -14.16 23.02
CA LYS A 91 3.22 -13.21 24.16
C LYS A 91 1.81 -12.89 24.64
N LYS A 92 0.86 -12.67 23.72
CA LYS A 92 -0.55 -12.43 24.06
C LYS A 92 -1.21 -13.64 24.73
N VAL A 93 -0.98 -14.85 24.20
CA VAL A 93 -1.47 -16.10 24.80
C VAL A 93 -0.94 -16.25 26.23
N ALA A 94 0.37 -16.11 26.43
CA ALA A 94 0.98 -16.19 27.76
C ALA A 94 0.42 -15.14 28.74
N GLN A 95 0.10 -13.94 28.25
CA GLN A 95 -0.52 -12.89 29.06
C GLN A 95 -1.96 -13.26 29.49
N ILE A 96 -2.76 -13.83 28.59
CA ILE A 96 -4.12 -14.29 28.89
C ILE A 96 -4.07 -15.47 29.87
N GLU A 97 -3.18 -16.44 29.65
CA GLU A 97 -2.99 -17.58 30.55
C GLU A 97 -2.59 -17.14 31.97
N SER A 98 -1.65 -16.19 32.08
CA SER A 98 -1.25 -15.63 33.38
C SER A 98 -2.43 -15.00 34.11
N GLN A 99 -3.33 -14.31 33.39
CA GLN A 99 -4.52 -13.70 33.99
C GLN A 99 -5.51 -14.76 34.50
N ILE A 100 -5.70 -15.84 33.74
CA ILE A 100 -6.54 -16.98 34.13
C ILE A 100 -5.96 -17.67 35.38
N MET A 101 -4.65 -17.88 35.42
CA MET A 101 -3.95 -18.46 36.57
C MET A 101 -4.11 -17.59 37.83
N ASP A 102 -3.90 -16.28 37.71
CA ASP A 102 -4.08 -15.34 38.83
C ASP A 102 -5.51 -15.34 39.37
N ASN A 103 -6.52 -15.34 38.48
CA ASN A 103 -7.92 -15.38 38.87
C ASN A 103 -8.26 -16.71 39.58
N THR A 104 -7.74 -17.82 39.07
CA THR A 104 -7.92 -19.15 39.67
C THR A 104 -7.27 -19.24 41.04
N GLN A 105 -6.06 -18.70 41.20
CA GLN A 105 -5.33 -18.68 42.47
C GLN A 105 -6.04 -17.82 43.53
N LYS A 106 -6.72 -16.74 43.11
CA LYS A 106 -7.55 -15.90 43.97
C LYS A 106 -8.93 -16.52 44.28
N GLY A 107 -9.24 -17.69 43.73
CA GLY A 107 -10.54 -18.37 43.90
C GLY A 107 -11.70 -17.65 43.22
N LEU A 108 -11.43 -16.78 42.24
CA LEU A 108 -12.46 -16.09 41.46
C LEU A 108 -13.13 -17.06 40.49
N VAL A 109 -14.40 -16.81 40.19
CA VAL A 109 -15.15 -17.58 39.17
C VAL A 109 -14.46 -17.38 37.81
N ARG A 110 -14.40 -18.45 37.02
CA ARG A 110 -13.81 -18.42 35.68
C ARG A 110 -14.52 -17.39 34.82
N ASP A 111 -13.74 -16.49 34.22
CA ASP A 111 -14.25 -15.51 33.26
C ASP A 111 -14.42 -16.17 31.88
N PRO A 112 -15.66 -16.33 31.36
CA PRO A 112 -15.89 -16.96 30.06
C PRO A 112 -15.27 -16.17 28.90
N SER A 113 -15.09 -14.86 29.07
CA SER A 113 -14.47 -13.98 28.08
C SER A 113 -12.97 -14.26 27.89
N LEU A 114 -12.25 -14.55 28.99
CA LEU A 114 -10.82 -14.88 28.94
C LEU A 114 -10.60 -16.28 28.34
N GLU A 115 -11.44 -17.25 28.67
CA GLU A 115 -11.39 -18.59 28.07
C GLU A 115 -11.67 -18.54 26.56
N THR A 116 -12.66 -17.74 26.13
CA THR A 116 -12.97 -17.53 24.70
C THR A 116 -11.80 -16.86 23.99
N ALA A 117 -11.23 -15.80 24.57
CA ALA A 117 -10.08 -15.10 23.99
C ALA A 117 -8.84 -16.00 23.87
N LEU A 118 -8.62 -16.91 24.83
CA LEU A 118 -7.56 -17.91 24.76
C LEU A 118 -7.82 -18.88 23.60
N ALA A 119 -9.02 -19.46 23.52
CA ALA A 119 -9.38 -20.41 22.47
C ALA A 119 -9.27 -19.78 21.06
N ASP A 120 -9.72 -18.53 20.90
CA ASP A 120 -9.59 -17.79 19.64
C ASP A 120 -8.12 -17.54 19.27
N ALA A 121 -7.29 -17.17 20.26
CA ALA A 121 -5.87 -16.96 20.04
C ALA A 121 -5.12 -18.25 19.68
N GLU A 122 -5.50 -19.38 20.28
CA GLU A 122 -4.95 -20.70 19.94
C GLU A 122 -5.41 -21.18 18.56
N ALA A 123 -6.69 -21.00 18.21
CA ALA A 123 -7.19 -21.30 16.88
C ALA A 123 -6.47 -20.47 15.81
N LEU A 124 -6.19 -19.19 16.09
CA LEU A 124 -5.42 -18.33 15.20
C LEU A 124 -3.95 -18.76 15.11
N ARG A 125 -3.33 -19.17 16.23
CA ARG A 125 -1.97 -19.74 16.25
C ARG A 125 -1.90 -20.98 15.36
N ASP A 126 -2.83 -21.89 15.52
CA ASP A 126 -2.83 -23.17 14.83
C ASP A 126 -3.13 -22.97 13.34
N SER A 127 -4.02 -22.03 13.00
CA SER A 127 -4.27 -21.61 11.61
C SER A 127 -3.02 -21.01 10.96
N LEU A 128 -2.26 -20.18 11.68
CA LEU A 128 -1.00 -19.60 11.20
C LEU A 128 0.12 -20.64 11.04
N LEU A 129 0.14 -21.70 11.86
CA LEU A 129 1.09 -22.80 11.73
C LEU A 129 0.73 -23.77 10.59
N GLN A 130 -0.58 -24.01 10.37
CA GLN A 130 -1.08 -24.85 9.28
C GLN A 130 -1.00 -24.16 7.92
N SER A 131 -1.25 -22.84 7.88
CA SER A 131 -1.05 -22.01 6.71
C SER A 131 0.45 -21.80 6.51
N GLN A 132 1.11 -22.75 5.85
CA GLN A 132 2.51 -22.64 5.38
C GLN A 132 2.75 -21.46 4.42
N GLU A 133 1.70 -20.71 4.07
CA GLU A 133 1.75 -19.53 3.23
C GLU A 133 2.39 -18.36 3.99
N LYS A 134 3.45 -17.80 3.40
CA LYS A 134 4.06 -16.56 3.89
C LYS A 134 3.07 -15.41 3.70
N PHE A 135 2.93 -14.57 4.70
CA PHE A 135 2.18 -13.32 4.59
C PHE A 135 3.10 -12.23 4.04
N PHE A 136 2.55 -11.36 3.22
CA PHE A 136 3.25 -10.17 2.76
C PHE A 136 2.31 -8.98 2.86
N ASP A 137 2.87 -7.90 3.37
CA ASP A 137 2.24 -6.60 3.37
C ASP A 137 2.32 -6.04 1.94
N THR A 138 1.18 -6.01 1.27
CA THR A 138 1.09 -5.56 -0.12
C THR A 138 0.29 -4.27 -0.20
N SER A 139 0.83 -3.30 -0.93
CA SER A 139 0.18 -2.03 -1.22
C SER A 139 0.08 -1.85 -2.72
N ILE A 140 -1.11 -1.49 -3.20
CA ILE A 140 -1.35 -1.22 -4.60
C ILE A 140 -1.95 0.16 -4.72
N TYR A 141 -1.26 1.01 -5.46
CA TYR A 141 -1.66 2.37 -5.76
C TYR A 141 -1.89 2.52 -7.25
N VAL A 142 -3.01 3.13 -7.61
CA VAL A 142 -3.39 3.41 -8.98
C VAL A 142 -3.66 4.90 -9.08
N THR A 143 -2.84 5.63 -9.83
CA THR A 143 -3.06 7.05 -10.12
C THR A 143 -3.66 7.17 -11.50
N ILE A 144 -4.87 7.72 -11.57
CA ILE A 144 -5.55 8.07 -12.81
C ILE A 144 -5.34 9.55 -13.14
N TYR A 145 -5.25 9.86 -14.43
CA TYR A 145 -5.17 11.23 -14.93
C TYR A 145 -6.33 11.53 -15.87
N ALA A 146 -6.89 12.73 -15.76
CA ALA A 146 -7.96 13.22 -16.63
C ALA A 146 -7.83 14.74 -16.84
N ASP A 147 -8.43 15.25 -17.93
CA ASP A 147 -8.43 16.69 -18.22
C ASP A 147 -9.58 17.41 -17.50
N THR A 148 -10.68 16.71 -17.19
CA THR A 148 -11.84 17.29 -16.48
C THR A 148 -12.23 16.49 -15.23
N GLU A 149 -12.84 17.17 -14.26
CA GLU A 149 -13.31 16.55 -13.00
C GLU A 149 -14.44 15.53 -13.23
N LYS A 150 -15.23 15.73 -14.29
CA LYS A 150 -16.28 14.79 -14.70
C LYS A 150 -15.68 13.48 -15.20
N ASP A 151 -14.65 13.57 -16.03
CA ASP A 151 -13.96 12.38 -16.56
C ASP A 151 -13.22 11.65 -15.44
N LEU A 152 -12.61 12.38 -14.51
CA LEU A 152 -11.96 11.81 -13.34
C LEU A 152 -12.94 10.99 -12.48
N SER A 153 -14.12 11.53 -12.21
CA SER A 153 -15.16 10.87 -11.42
C SER A 153 -15.74 9.65 -12.15
N ARG A 154 -15.84 9.72 -13.48
CA ARG A 154 -16.26 8.59 -14.32
C ARG A 154 -15.25 7.45 -14.27
N LEU A 155 -13.95 7.75 -14.45
CA LEU A 155 -12.88 6.76 -14.39
C LEU A 155 -12.78 6.11 -13.00
N GLU A 156 -12.92 6.90 -11.94
CA GLU A 156 -13.00 6.36 -10.58
C GLU A 156 -14.15 5.37 -10.42
N ALA A 157 -15.35 5.72 -10.89
CA ALA A 157 -16.51 4.84 -10.83
C ALA A 157 -16.30 3.57 -11.67
N ASP A 158 -15.74 3.69 -12.87
CA ASP A 158 -15.47 2.56 -13.76
C ASP A 158 -14.46 1.58 -13.14
N ILE A 159 -13.37 2.08 -12.56
CA ILE A 159 -12.37 1.26 -11.85
C ILE A 159 -13.00 0.61 -10.62
N THR A 160 -13.72 1.38 -9.81
CA THR A 160 -14.35 0.89 -8.59
C THR A 160 -15.34 -0.23 -8.92
N ASN A 161 -16.25 -0.02 -9.87
CA ASN A 161 -17.23 -1.02 -10.29
C ASN A 161 -16.55 -2.29 -10.83
N THR A 162 -15.51 -2.13 -11.65
CA THR A 162 -14.79 -3.26 -12.25
C THR A 162 -14.12 -4.12 -11.17
N LEU A 163 -13.51 -3.50 -10.17
CA LEU A 163 -12.87 -4.22 -9.07
C LEU A 163 -13.87 -4.77 -8.05
N ASP A 164 -14.99 -4.08 -7.85
CA ASP A 164 -16.04 -4.53 -6.94
C ASP A 164 -16.68 -5.84 -7.41
N THR A 165 -16.82 -6.06 -8.74
CA THR A 165 -17.22 -7.36 -9.29
C THR A 165 -16.28 -8.51 -8.93
N LYS A 166 -15.02 -8.20 -8.61
CA LYS A 166 -14.00 -9.15 -8.18
C LYS A 166 -13.86 -9.21 -6.65
N LEU A 167 -14.76 -8.57 -5.90
CA LEU A 167 -14.73 -8.44 -4.44
C LEU A 167 -13.48 -7.71 -3.93
N ILE A 168 -12.91 -6.83 -4.75
CA ILE A 168 -11.74 -6.02 -4.41
C ILE A 168 -12.24 -4.60 -4.14
N THR A 169 -12.08 -4.15 -2.90
CA THR A 169 -12.54 -2.82 -2.50
C THR A 169 -11.43 -1.80 -2.72
N VAL A 170 -11.74 -0.76 -3.48
CA VAL A 170 -10.83 0.37 -3.73
C VAL A 170 -11.39 1.62 -3.11
N ARG A 171 -10.48 2.44 -2.58
CA ARG A 171 -10.81 3.72 -1.97
C ARG A 171 -9.89 4.81 -2.52
N PRO A 172 -10.42 6.02 -2.73
CA PRO A 172 -9.58 7.17 -3.04
C PRO A 172 -8.78 7.61 -1.82
N ALA A 173 -7.53 8.04 -2.03
CA ALA A 173 -6.68 8.66 -1.01
C ALA A 173 -7.12 10.11 -0.72
N GLN A 174 -8.38 10.31 -0.29
CA GLN A 174 -8.93 11.64 0.00
C GLN A 174 -8.03 12.38 0.99
N PHE A 175 -7.76 13.65 0.70
CA PHE A 175 -6.83 14.51 1.46
C PHE A 175 -5.35 14.10 1.45
N GLU A 176 -5.00 12.91 0.95
CA GLU A 176 -3.63 12.41 0.87
C GLU A 176 -3.19 12.13 -0.58
N HIS A 177 -3.84 12.77 -1.55
CA HIS A 177 -3.54 12.62 -2.97
C HIS A 177 -2.08 12.97 -3.33
N LEU A 178 -1.47 13.94 -2.65
CA LEU A 178 -0.06 14.24 -2.82
C LEU A 178 0.83 13.06 -2.43
N LYS A 179 0.61 12.49 -1.24
CA LYS A 179 1.35 11.31 -0.76
C LYS A 179 1.12 10.10 -1.67
N GLY A 180 -0.12 9.94 -2.15
CA GLY A 180 -0.45 8.88 -3.09
C GLY A 180 0.22 9.04 -4.45
N PHE A 181 0.34 10.27 -4.94
CA PHE A 181 1.09 10.57 -6.16
C PHE A 181 2.59 10.33 -5.98
N GLU A 182 3.18 10.76 -4.86
CA GLU A 182 4.58 10.44 -4.54
C GLU A 182 4.83 8.93 -4.48
N SER A 183 3.86 8.18 -3.94
CA SER A 183 3.95 6.71 -3.82
C SER A 183 3.79 6.00 -5.15
N THR A 184 3.21 6.63 -6.19
CA THR A 184 3.16 6.06 -7.54
C THR A 184 4.36 6.41 -8.40
N LEU A 185 5.18 7.38 -7.98
CA LEU A 185 6.46 7.64 -8.64
C LEU A 185 7.43 6.47 -8.40
N PRO A 186 8.32 6.15 -9.37
CA PRO A 186 9.30 5.07 -9.25
C PRO A 186 10.48 5.45 -8.32
N LEU A 187 10.20 6.15 -7.21
CA LEU A 187 11.16 6.53 -6.18
C LEU A 187 11.27 5.47 -5.08
N CYS A 188 10.52 4.37 -5.19
CA CYS A 188 10.47 3.27 -4.23
C CYS A 188 10.20 3.74 -2.78
N LYS A 189 9.41 4.81 -2.65
CA LYS A 189 9.07 5.43 -1.38
C LYS A 189 7.56 5.38 -1.21
N ASP A 190 7.09 4.51 -0.33
CA ASP A 190 5.70 4.49 0.08
C ASP A 190 5.43 5.60 1.11
N SER A 191 4.84 6.71 0.65
CA SER A 191 4.45 7.85 1.49
C SER A 191 3.03 7.67 2.09
N LEU A 192 2.20 6.76 1.56
CA LEU A 192 0.85 6.46 2.06
C LEU A 192 0.90 5.45 3.21
N GLY A 193 1.77 4.44 3.14
CA GLY A 193 1.95 3.42 4.18
C GLY A 193 0.71 2.57 4.42
N ILE A 194 -0.22 2.52 3.45
CA ILE A 194 -1.42 1.70 3.53
C ILE A 194 -1.05 0.32 3.03
N HIS A 195 -0.85 -0.60 3.95
CA HIS A 195 -0.53 -2.00 3.66
C HIS A 195 -1.70 -2.90 4.01
N THR A 196 -1.99 -3.85 3.12
CA THR A 196 -2.94 -4.92 3.39
C THR A 196 -2.19 -6.25 3.34
N ALA A 197 -2.31 -7.04 4.41
CA ALA A 197 -1.70 -8.35 4.49
C ALA A 197 -2.37 -9.30 3.47
N LEU A 198 -1.57 -9.85 2.56
CA LEU A 198 -1.95 -10.86 1.60
C LEU A 198 -1.19 -12.17 1.87
N ASN A 199 -1.84 -13.30 1.55
CA ASN A 199 -1.18 -14.60 1.57
C ASN A 199 -0.30 -14.81 0.33
N SER A 200 0.60 -15.80 0.36
CA SER A 200 1.59 -16.03 -0.68
C SER A 200 1.00 -16.41 -2.05
N SER A 201 -0.21 -16.99 -2.08
CA SER A 201 -0.88 -17.44 -3.30
C SER A 201 -1.19 -16.30 -4.29
N PRO A 202 -1.87 -15.21 -3.89
CA PRO A 202 -2.03 -14.02 -4.73
C PRO A 202 -0.72 -13.40 -5.22
N ILE A 203 0.34 -13.46 -4.41
CA ILE A 203 1.63 -12.79 -4.69
C ILE A 203 2.43 -13.48 -5.77
N CYS A 204 2.41 -14.81 -5.75
CA CYS A 204 3.00 -15.60 -6.84
C CYS A 204 2.33 -15.28 -8.20
N LEU A 205 1.04 -14.97 -8.17
CA LEU A 205 0.30 -14.54 -9.33
C LEU A 205 0.68 -13.14 -9.82
N PHE A 206 0.97 -12.18 -8.92
CA PHE A 206 1.45 -10.86 -9.32
C PHE A 206 2.76 -10.91 -10.11
N GLU A 207 3.70 -11.76 -9.71
CA GLU A 207 4.97 -11.93 -10.44
C GLU A 207 4.71 -12.45 -11.88
N LEU A 208 3.76 -13.38 -12.04
CA LEU A 208 3.37 -13.92 -13.36
C LEU A 208 2.68 -12.87 -14.23
N GLU A 209 1.85 -12.01 -13.65
CA GLU A 209 1.13 -10.96 -14.38
C GLU A 209 2.08 -9.84 -14.84
N LEU A 210 3.03 -9.41 -13.99
CA LEU A 210 4.05 -8.42 -14.36
C LEU A 210 5.00 -8.94 -15.46
N ARG A 211 5.35 -10.23 -15.43
CA ARG A 211 6.14 -10.85 -16.50
C ARG A 211 5.37 -10.93 -17.83
N ARG A 212 4.05 -11.11 -17.80
CA ARG A 212 3.21 -11.14 -19.01
C ARG A 212 2.96 -9.75 -19.60
N GLY A 213 2.80 -8.73 -18.76
CA GLY A 213 2.67 -7.33 -19.20
C GLY A 213 3.91 -6.81 -19.94
N CYS A 214 5.11 -7.32 -19.63
CA CYS A 214 6.34 -6.96 -20.34
C CYS A 214 6.52 -7.64 -21.71
N TYR A 215 5.70 -8.64 -22.09
CA TYR A 215 5.93 -9.43 -23.31
C TYR A 215 5.06 -9.01 -24.52
N THR A 216 4.21 -7.99 -24.42
CA THR A 216 3.32 -7.59 -25.54
C THR A 216 3.68 -6.23 -26.16
N ARG A 217 4.97 -5.91 -26.24
CA ARG A 217 5.43 -4.83 -27.13
C ARG A 217 6.81 -5.09 -27.74
N SER A 218 6.94 -6.19 -28.46
CA SER A 218 7.92 -6.27 -29.55
C SER A 218 7.35 -7.12 -30.67
N GLU A 219 7.47 -6.59 -31.90
CA GLU A 219 7.30 -7.29 -33.19
C GLU A 219 5.82 -7.51 -33.59
N SER A 220 5.30 -7.08 -34.74
CA SER A 220 5.86 -6.73 -36.07
C SER A 220 4.73 -6.08 -36.91
N PRO A 221 4.93 -5.72 -38.21
CA PRO A 221 6.17 -5.55 -38.97
C PRO A 221 6.41 -4.10 -39.45
#